data_AF-A0A1S3M455-F1
#
_entry.id   AF-A0A1S3M455-F1
#
_cell.length_a   1.000
_cell.length_b   1.000
_cell.length_c   1.000
_cell.angle_alpha   90.00
_cell.angle_beta   90.00
_cell.angle_gamma   90.00
#
_symmetry.space_group_name_H-M   'P 1'
#
loop_
_entity.id
_entity.type
_entity.pdbx_description
1 polymer ?
#
loop_
_entity_poly.entity_id
_entity_poly.type
_entity_poly.pdbx_seq_one_letter_code
_entity_poly.pdbx_strand_id
1 'polypeptide(L)'
;MAEQKIEDQEIGNKKTREERLQQFANHDSDHFKTNALKLINAMTELCKGNTSNKGLLAEMLHSIFFLGLIHEKKEKNTFKKDEIKPKDIFSKCPELMEKLQGEHSDAFTAYNKKLPKRTPFSCFLDQE
;
A
#
# COMPACT_ATOMS: atom_id res chain seq x y z
N MET A 1 -53.90 9.89 -4.08
CA MET A 1 -52.76 9.06 -4.54
C MET A 1 -51.50 9.80 -4.15
N ALA A 2 -50.67 9.16 -3.35
CA ALA A 2 -49.50 9.76 -2.72
C ALA A 2 -48.33 9.82 -3.71
N GLU A 3 -47.76 11.00 -3.92
CA GLU A 3 -46.49 11.18 -4.60
C GLU A 3 -45.37 10.85 -3.60
N GLN A 4 -44.73 9.71 -3.81
CA GLN A 4 -43.56 9.29 -3.05
C GLN A 4 -42.38 10.19 -3.40
N LYS A 5 -41.91 10.95 -2.40
CA LYS A 5 -40.58 11.57 -2.42
C LYS A 5 -39.55 10.46 -2.58
N ILE A 6 -38.81 10.47 -3.68
CA ILE A 6 -37.63 9.64 -3.84
C ILE A 6 -36.56 10.24 -2.93
N GLU A 7 -36.20 9.46 -1.92
CA GLU A 7 -35.17 9.76 -0.93
C GLU A 7 -33.82 9.97 -1.61
N ASP A 8 -33.18 11.09 -1.27
CA ASP A 8 -31.77 11.35 -1.56
C ASP A 8 -30.93 10.23 -0.95
N GLN A 9 -30.52 9.27 -1.80
CA GLN A 9 -29.57 8.23 -1.43
C GLN A 9 -28.28 8.87 -0.92
N GLU A 10 -27.87 8.48 0.28
CA GLU A 10 -26.67 8.91 0.99
C GLU A 10 -25.43 8.91 0.07
N ILE A 11 -25.07 10.09 -0.43
CA ILE A 11 -23.74 10.34 -0.98
C ILE A 11 -22.80 10.31 0.21
N GLY A 12 -22.21 9.15 0.48
CA GLY A 12 -21.22 8.95 1.53
C GLY A 12 -20.27 10.14 1.57
N ASN A 13 -20.25 10.83 2.70
CA ASN A 13 -19.67 12.15 2.88
C ASN A 13 -18.24 12.21 2.32
N LYS A 14 -18.08 12.67 1.07
CA LYS A 14 -16.78 12.72 0.39
C LYS A 14 -15.99 13.85 1.03
N LYS A 15 -14.98 13.50 1.83
CA LYS A 15 -14.06 14.47 2.42
C LYS A 15 -13.57 15.46 1.37
N THR A 16 -13.54 16.74 1.72
CA THR A 16 -13.05 17.80 0.84
C THR A 16 -11.55 17.63 0.58
N ARG A 17 -11.01 18.28 -0.46
CA ARG A 17 -9.58 18.21 -0.77
C ARG A 17 -8.73 18.70 0.41
N GLU A 18 -9.17 19.73 1.10
CA GLU A 18 -8.49 20.30 2.27
C GLU A 18 -8.52 19.35 3.45
N GLU A 19 -9.64 18.69 3.72
CA GLU A 19 -9.73 17.67 4.76
C GLU A 19 -8.80 16.48 4.47
N ARG A 20 -8.70 16.06 3.20
CA ARG A 20 -7.75 15.02 2.81
C ARG A 20 -6.30 15.47 3.04
N LEU A 21 -5.94 16.68 2.62
CA LEU A 21 -4.60 17.23 2.79
C LEU A 21 -4.23 17.41 4.27
N GLN A 22 -5.16 17.89 5.10
CA GLN A 22 -4.97 18.01 6.55
C GLN A 22 -4.82 16.64 7.22
N GLN A 23 -5.60 15.65 6.79
CA GLN A 23 -5.44 14.28 7.26
C GLN A 23 -4.05 13.74 6.91
N PHE A 24 -3.59 13.93 5.66
CA PHE A 24 -2.25 13.52 5.23
C PHE A 24 -1.15 14.16 6.11
N ALA A 25 -1.20 15.48 6.31
CA ALA A 25 -0.17 16.23 7.05
C ALA A 25 0.01 15.79 8.52
N ASN A 26 -0.98 15.13 9.12
CA ASN A 26 -0.96 14.78 10.55
C ASN A 26 -0.53 13.32 10.83
N HIS A 27 -0.28 12.48 9.82
CA HIS A 27 -0.21 11.02 10.03
C HIS A 27 0.71 10.23 9.06
N ASP A 28 1.85 10.80 8.67
CA ASP A 28 2.65 10.32 7.53
C ASP A 28 3.15 8.87 7.59
N SER A 29 3.63 8.37 8.75
CA SER A 29 4.20 7.02 8.83
C SER A 29 3.13 5.91 8.84
N ASP A 30 1.99 6.17 9.47
CA ASP A 30 0.88 5.22 9.58
C ASP A 30 0.07 5.11 8.29
N HIS A 31 -0.01 6.20 7.52
CA HIS A 31 -0.63 6.17 6.20
C HIS A 31 0.16 5.34 5.20
N PHE A 32 1.49 5.46 5.20
CA PHE A 32 2.32 4.62 4.34
C PHE A 32 2.05 3.13 4.62
N LYS A 33 2.18 2.70 5.88
CA LYS A 33 1.96 1.30 6.28
C LYS A 33 0.55 0.82 5.92
N THR A 34 -0.46 1.63 6.22
CA THR A 34 -1.87 1.29 5.94
C THR A 34 -2.14 1.15 4.44
N ASN A 35 -1.63 2.08 3.63
CA ASN A 35 -1.83 2.05 2.18
C ASN A 35 -1.01 0.95 1.51
N ALA A 36 0.23 0.73 1.96
CA ALA A 36 1.06 -0.38 1.52
C ALA A 36 0.36 -1.72 1.76
N LEU A 37 -0.17 -1.94 2.97
CA LEU A 37 -0.88 -3.18 3.29
C LEU A 37 -2.15 -3.36 2.44
N LYS A 38 -2.92 -2.29 2.20
CA LYS A 38 -4.09 -2.33 1.31
C LYS A 38 -3.72 -2.74 -0.12
N LEU A 39 -2.64 -2.15 -0.68
CA LEU A 39 -2.16 -2.49 -2.02
C LEU A 39 -1.69 -3.94 -2.09
N ILE A 40 -0.92 -4.39 -1.10
CA ILE A 40 -0.42 -5.77 -1.03
C ILE A 40 -1.58 -6.76 -0.96
N ASN A 41 -2.59 -6.50 -0.12
CA ASN A 41 -3.78 -7.34 -0.03
C ASN A 41 -4.52 -7.41 -1.36
N ALA A 42 -4.82 -6.26 -1.98
CA ALA A 42 -5.53 -6.21 -3.25
C ALA A 42 -4.77 -6.99 -4.35
N MET A 43 -3.45 -6.84 -4.44
CA MET A 43 -2.65 -7.58 -5.42
C MET A 43 -2.56 -9.07 -5.10
N THR A 44 -2.48 -9.44 -3.82
CA THR A 44 -2.49 -10.84 -3.38
C THR A 44 -3.80 -11.52 -3.77
N GLU A 45 -4.94 -10.84 -3.58
CA GLU A 45 -6.24 -11.33 -4.02
C GLU A 45 -6.33 -11.47 -5.54
N LEU A 46 -5.85 -10.48 -6.30
CA LEU A 46 -5.83 -10.56 -7.77
C LEU A 46 -4.97 -11.69 -8.31
N CYS A 47 -3.89 -12.04 -7.61
CA CYS A 47 -3.02 -13.16 -7.98
C CYS A 47 -3.58 -14.53 -7.57
N LYS A 48 -4.69 -14.60 -6.80
CA LYS A 48 -5.30 -15.89 -6.44
C LYS A 48 -5.83 -16.58 -7.69
N GLY A 49 -5.25 -17.73 -8.02
CA GLY A 49 -5.65 -18.54 -9.16
C GLY A 49 -5.02 -18.14 -10.50
N ASN A 50 -4.27 -17.03 -10.57
CA ASN A 50 -3.54 -16.63 -11.77
C ASN A 50 -2.02 -16.60 -11.50
N THR A 51 -1.34 -17.66 -11.92
CA THR A 51 0.11 -17.81 -11.71
C THR A 51 0.95 -16.82 -12.53
N SER A 52 0.39 -16.28 -13.63
CA SER A 52 1.06 -15.30 -14.50
C SER A 52 1.38 -14.00 -13.76
N ASN A 53 0.60 -13.65 -12.74
CA ASN A 53 0.71 -12.38 -12.03
C ASN A 53 1.65 -12.43 -10.82
N LYS A 54 2.19 -13.61 -10.48
CA LYS A 54 3.14 -13.80 -9.37
C LYS A 54 4.39 -12.94 -9.49
N GLY A 55 4.90 -12.75 -10.71
CA GLY A 55 6.06 -11.87 -10.95
C GLY A 55 5.74 -10.40 -10.66
N LEU A 56 4.52 -9.97 -10.95
CA LEU A 56 4.06 -8.60 -10.72
C LEU A 56 3.83 -8.32 -9.22
N LEU A 57 3.34 -9.31 -8.47
CA LEU A 57 3.28 -9.23 -7.00
C LEU A 57 4.67 -9.13 -6.37
N ALA A 58 5.65 -9.92 -6.85
CA ALA A 58 7.03 -9.84 -6.36
C ALA A 58 7.67 -8.45 -6.58
N GLU A 59 7.53 -7.90 -7.79
CA GLU A 59 8.03 -6.57 -8.13
C GLU A 59 7.30 -5.47 -7.34
N MET A 60 5.99 -5.63 -7.10
CA MET A 60 5.22 -4.72 -6.26
C MET A 60 5.70 -4.73 -4.80
N LEU A 61 5.91 -5.92 -4.21
CA LEU A 61 6.45 -6.06 -2.86
C LEU A 61 7.83 -5.38 -2.75
N HIS A 62 8.73 -5.67 -3.70
CA HIS A 62 10.05 -5.05 -3.74
C HIS A 62 9.96 -3.53 -3.80
N SER A 63 9.08 -2.99 -4.66
CA SER A 63 8.92 -1.55 -4.81
C SER A 63 8.35 -0.90 -3.56
N ILE A 64 7.34 -1.51 -2.90
CA ILE A 64 6.77 -0.98 -1.66
C ILE A 64 7.82 -0.99 -0.55
N PHE A 65 8.59 -2.07 -0.39
CA PHE A 65 9.62 -2.15 0.65
C PHE A 65 10.75 -1.15 0.39
N PHE A 66 11.16 -0.97 -0.86
CA PHE A 66 12.12 0.07 -1.23
C PHE A 66 11.59 1.47 -0.89
N LEU A 67 10.33 1.77 -1.19
CA LEU A 67 9.71 3.04 -0.83
C LEU A 67 9.67 3.25 0.69
N GLY A 68 9.43 2.20 1.47
CA GLY A 68 9.48 2.24 2.93
C GLY A 68 10.89 2.57 3.46
N LEU A 69 11.93 2.06 2.81
CA LEU A 69 13.33 2.34 3.16
C LEU A 69 13.71 3.81 2.92
N ILE A 70 13.17 4.44 1.88
CA ILE A 70 13.42 5.85 1.53
C ILE A 70 12.31 6.77 2.02
N HIS A 71 11.37 6.27 2.84
CA HIS A 71 10.28 7.07 3.38
C HIS A 71 10.83 8.10 4.36
N GLU A 72 10.82 9.35 3.96
CA GLU A 72 11.27 10.46 4.80
C GLU A 72 10.08 11.09 5.53
N LYS A 73 10.20 11.25 6.85
CA LYS A 73 9.23 11.99 7.64
C LYS A 73 9.77 13.39 7.89
N LYS A 74 8.93 14.40 7.64
CA LYS A 74 9.17 15.75 8.17
C LYS A 74 8.58 15.81 9.58
N GLU A 75 9.44 15.82 10.59
CA GLU A 75 8.99 16.04 11.96
C GLU A 75 9.64 17.33 12.47
N LYS A 76 8.82 18.37 12.71
CA LYS A 76 9.19 19.65 13.34
C LYS A 76 10.60 20.15 12.97
N ASN A 77 10.76 20.64 11.74
CA ASN A 77 12.01 21.22 11.21
C ASN A 77 13.23 20.28 11.22
N THR A 78 13.03 18.96 11.38
CA THR A 78 14.09 17.96 11.34
C THR A 78 13.74 16.88 10.31
N PHE A 79 14.68 16.58 9.41
CA PHE A 79 14.57 15.44 8.50
C PHE A 79 14.98 14.19 9.28
N LYS A 80 14.00 13.38 9.69
CA LYS A 80 14.28 12.09 10.28
C LYS A 80 13.93 11.01 9.27
N LYS A 81 14.93 10.21 8.91
CA LYS A 81 14.75 9.03 8.09
C LYS A 81 14.12 7.94 8.97
N ASP A 82 12.79 7.84 8.95
CA ASP A 82 12.06 6.76 9.61
C ASP A 82 11.94 5.60 8.61
N GLU A 83 12.99 4.78 8.53
CA GLU A 83 13.00 3.60 7.67
C GLU A 83 11.88 2.64 8.07
N ILE A 84 10.89 2.47 7.18
CA ILE A 84 9.79 1.53 7.37
C ILE A 84 10.22 0.17 6.82
N LYS A 85 10.39 -0.81 7.71
CA LYS A 85 10.76 -2.17 7.33
C LYS A 85 9.50 -2.97 6.95
N PRO A 86 9.63 -4.07 6.18
CA PRO A 86 8.49 -4.92 5.85
C PRO A 86 7.67 -5.34 7.07
N LYS A 87 8.33 -5.71 8.17
CA LYS A 87 7.67 -6.09 9.44
C LYS A 87 6.75 -5.02 10.00
N ASP A 88 7.06 -3.74 9.78
CA ASP A 88 6.24 -2.63 10.28
C ASP A 88 4.92 -2.53 9.50
N ILE A 89 4.96 -2.81 8.20
CA ILE A 89 3.78 -2.84 7.30
C ILE A 89 2.84 -3.99 7.71
N PHE A 90 3.39 -5.17 8.02
CA PHE A 90 2.62 -6.36 8.39
C PHE A 90 2.38 -6.52 9.90
N SER A 91 2.61 -5.48 10.70
CA SER A 91 2.48 -5.51 12.16
C SER A 91 1.14 -6.04 12.68
N LYS A 92 0.06 -5.92 11.89
CA LYS A 92 -1.29 -6.42 12.23
C LYS A 92 -1.67 -7.76 11.59
N CYS A 93 -0.82 -8.33 10.73
CA CYS A 93 -1.09 -9.55 9.96
C CYS A 93 0.21 -10.32 9.65
N PRO A 94 0.93 -10.80 10.69
CA PRO A 94 2.19 -11.52 10.51
C PRO A 94 2.06 -12.78 9.65
N GLU A 95 0.91 -13.45 9.67
CA GLU A 95 0.63 -14.65 8.86
C GLU A 95 0.69 -14.38 7.36
N LEU A 96 0.21 -13.21 6.92
CA LEU A 96 0.31 -12.80 5.52
C LEU A 96 1.76 -12.53 5.13
N MET A 97 2.54 -11.93 6.04
CA MET A 97 3.97 -11.69 5.80
C MET A 97 4.72 -13.00 5.60
N GLU A 98 4.51 -13.98 6.48
CA GLU A 98 5.18 -15.28 6.41
C GLU A 98 4.86 -16.00 5.10
N LYS A 99 3.58 -15.99 4.69
CA LYS A 99 3.16 -16.54 3.40
C LYS A 99 3.89 -15.87 2.23
N LEU A 100 3.84 -14.54 2.16
CA LEU A 100 4.45 -13.78 1.07
C LEU A 100 5.99 -13.90 1.08
N GLN A 101 6.60 -14.02 2.25
CA GLN A 101 8.04 -14.24 2.37
C GLN A 101 8.43 -15.65 1.88
N GLY A 102 7.60 -16.66 2.10
CA GLY A 102 7.80 -18.00 1.55
C GLY A 102 7.66 -18.04 0.03
N GLU A 103 6.71 -17.29 -0.53
CA GLU A 103 6.43 -17.25 -1.97
C GLU A 103 7.36 -16.31 -2.76
N HIS A 104 7.82 -15.22 -2.12
CA HIS A 104 8.55 -14.11 -2.75
C HIS A 104 9.76 -13.65 -1.91
N SER A 105 10.57 -14.59 -1.44
CA SER A 105 11.71 -14.33 -0.55
C SER A 105 12.70 -13.27 -1.05
N ASP A 106 12.90 -13.19 -2.36
CA ASP A 106 13.78 -12.20 -3.00
C ASP A 106 13.32 -10.76 -2.73
N ALA A 107 12.01 -10.48 -2.73
CA ALA A 107 11.49 -9.14 -2.46
C ALA A 107 11.86 -8.69 -1.03
N PHE A 108 11.85 -9.61 -0.06
CA PHE A 108 12.18 -9.33 1.34
C PHE A 108 13.68 -9.18 1.61
N THR A 109 14.55 -9.68 0.74
CA THR A 109 16.00 -9.68 0.94
C THR A 109 16.76 -8.71 0.02
N ALA A 110 16.19 -8.36 -1.13
CA ALA A 110 16.83 -7.53 -2.13
C ALA A 110 16.35 -6.07 -2.14
N TYR A 111 15.26 -5.72 -1.45
CA TYR A 111 14.68 -4.37 -1.49
C TYR A 111 15.64 -3.26 -1.06
N ASN A 112 16.64 -3.57 -0.23
CA ASN A 112 17.66 -2.61 0.21
C ASN A 112 18.97 -2.68 -0.60
N LYS A 113 19.07 -3.59 -1.58
CA LYS A 113 20.28 -3.79 -2.41
C LYS A 113 20.05 -3.47 -3.89
N LYS A 114 18.81 -3.53 -4.36
CA LYS A 114 18.45 -3.33 -5.77
C LYS A 114 17.33 -2.31 -5.89
N LEU A 115 17.38 -1.49 -6.92
CA LEU A 115 16.28 -0.59 -7.26
C LEU A 115 15.10 -1.39 -7.83
N PRO A 116 13.85 -1.01 -7.52
CA PRO A 116 12.68 -1.61 -8.14
C PRO A 116 12.64 -1.27 -9.63
N LYS A 117 12.24 -2.24 -10.47
CA LYS A 117 12.11 -2.05 -11.92
C LYS A 117 10.79 -1.39 -12.31
N ARG A 118 9.79 -1.52 -11.44
CA ARG A 118 8.42 -1.02 -11.62
C ARG A 118 7.99 -0.26 -10.39
N THR A 119 7.05 0.66 -10.57
CA THR A 119 6.35 1.28 -9.45
C THR A 119 5.27 0.32 -8.92
N PRO A 120 4.79 0.47 -7.68
CA PRO A 120 3.74 -0.40 -7.16
C PRO A 120 2.46 -0.29 -7.99
N PHE A 121 2.15 0.91 -8.51
CA PHE A 121 0.94 1.15 -9.30
C PHE A 121 1.03 0.58 -10.71
N SER A 122 2.20 0.62 -11.37
CA SER A 122 2.35 0.00 -12.69
C SER A 122 2.03 -1.49 -12.64
N CYS A 123 2.44 -2.20 -11.58
CA CYS A 123 2.16 -3.62 -11.43
C CYS A 123 0.66 -3.96 -11.43
N PHE A 124 -0.22 -3.04 -10.97
CA PHE A 124 -1.67 -3.20 -11.04
C PHE A 124 -2.21 -2.98 -12.46
N LEU A 125 -1.60 -2.07 -13.22
CA LEU A 125 -2.02 -1.78 -14.59
C LEU A 125 -1.58 -2.88 -15.56
N ASP A 126 -0.45 -3.54 -15.29
CA ASP A 126 0.09 -4.64 -16.10
C ASP A 126 -0.65 -5.98 -15.91
N GLN A 127 -1.78 -5.99 -15.18
CA GLN A 127 -2.60 -7.19 -14.96
C GLN A 127 -3.55 -7.54 -16.13
N GLU A 128 -3.39 -6.91 -17.30
CA GLU A 128 -4.26 -7.09 -18.49
C GLU A 128 -4.41 -8.55 -18.95
#